data_AF-A0A9D8L9Q4-F1
#
_entry.id   AF-A0A9D8L9Q4-F1
#
_cell.length_a   1.000
_cell.length_b   1.000
_cell.length_c   1.000
_cell.angle_alpha   90.00
_cell.angle_beta   90.00
_cell.angle_gamma   90.00
#
_symmetry.space_group_name_H-M   'P 1'
#
loop_
_entity.id
_entity.type
_entity.pdbx_description
1 polymer ?
#
loop_
_entity_poly.entity_id
_entity_poly.type
_entity_poly.pdbx_seq_one_letter_code
_entity_poly.pdbx_strand_id
1 'polypeptide(L)'
;AGAIFPAVDDAGYNALLPEYQAKFGSAPHKLATIAYTATILANAGSLANGTPKYDRAQLTLPAGFNGRDGVFRFLADGRSEYALVIKQVAIGSASLAEAAKL
;
A
#
# COMPACT_ATOMS: atom_id res chain seq x y z
N ALA A 1 28.01 4.72 -5.87
CA ALA A 1 26.70 4.30 -5.33
C ALA A 1 25.71 5.45 -5.49
N GLY A 2 24.48 5.16 -5.93
CA GLY A 2 23.42 6.17 -6.06
C GLY A 2 22.70 6.44 -4.72
N ALA A 3 21.93 7.51 -4.66
CA ALA A 3 21.07 7.82 -3.51
C ALA A 3 20.04 6.71 -3.27
N ILE A 4 19.59 6.55 -2.02
CA ILE A 4 18.49 5.65 -1.64
C ILE A 4 17.27 6.44 -1.22
N PHE A 5 16.07 5.89 -1.44
CA PHE A 5 14.81 6.52 -1.08
C PHE A 5 13.74 5.47 -0.76
N PRO A 6 12.78 5.78 0.13
CA PRO A 6 11.66 4.90 0.41
C PRO A 6 10.63 4.94 -0.73
N ALA A 7 10.02 3.81 -1.04
CA ALA A 7 8.96 3.69 -2.04
C ALA A 7 7.98 2.56 -1.68
N VAL A 8 6.81 2.58 -2.31
CA VAL A 8 5.90 1.43 -2.32
C VAL A 8 6.52 0.24 -3.04
N ASP A 9 6.13 -0.99 -2.67
CA ASP A 9 6.54 -2.20 -3.35
C ASP A 9 5.90 -2.28 -4.75
N ASP A 10 6.72 -2.54 -5.78
CA ASP A 10 6.24 -2.65 -7.16
C ASP A 10 5.37 -3.89 -7.38
N ALA A 11 5.42 -4.89 -6.49
CA ALA A 11 4.55 -6.07 -6.53
C ALA A 11 3.07 -5.67 -6.58
N GLY A 12 2.68 -4.64 -5.83
CA GLY A 12 1.30 -4.16 -5.80
C GLY A 12 0.85 -3.55 -7.12
N TYR A 13 1.70 -2.70 -7.70
CA TYR A 13 1.47 -2.09 -9.01
C TYR A 13 1.41 -3.15 -10.12
N ASN A 14 2.36 -4.07 -10.15
CA ASN A 14 2.44 -5.14 -11.17
C ASN A 14 1.21 -6.04 -11.14
N ALA A 15 0.65 -6.27 -9.95
CA ALA A 15 -0.55 -7.06 -9.78
C ALA A 15 -1.85 -6.28 -10.10
N LEU A 16 -1.82 -4.95 -10.18
CA LEU A 16 -2.97 -4.10 -10.58
C LEU A 16 -2.96 -3.80 -12.09
N LEU A 17 -1.77 -3.68 -12.69
CA LEU A 17 -1.56 -3.29 -14.08
C LEU A 17 -2.44 -4.04 -15.10
N PRO A 18 -2.48 -5.39 -15.14
CA PRO A 18 -3.24 -6.10 -16.16
C PRO A 18 -4.76 -5.89 -16.02
N GLU A 19 -5.27 -5.89 -14.78
CA GLU A 19 -6.70 -5.66 -14.50
C GLU A 19 -7.13 -4.24 -14.88
N TYR A 20 -6.29 -3.25 -14.58
CA TYR A 20 -6.56 -1.86 -14.89
C TYR A 20 -6.54 -1.62 -16.40
N GLN A 21 -5.55 -2.17 -17.12
CA GLN A 21 -5.46 -2.05 -18.58
C GLN A 21 -6.64 -2.72 -19.28
N ALA A 22 -7.06 -3.91 -18.83
CA ALA A 22 -8.23 -4.60 -19.37
C ALA A 22 -9.51 -3.76 -19.22
N LYS A 23 -9.63 -3.00 -18.13
CA LYS A 23 -10.83 -2.20 -17.83
C LYS A 23 -10.81 -0.79 -18.45
N PHE A 24 -9.65 -0.15 -18.51
CA PHE A 24 -9.53 1.29 -18.84
C PHE A 24 -8.64 1.58 -20.06
N GLY A 25 -8.05 0.56 -20.69
CA GLY A 25 -7.25 0.71 -21.92
C GLY A 25 -5.92 1.48 -21.75
N SER A 26 -5.50 1.78 -20.52
CA SER A 26 -4.29 2.54 -20.20
C SER A 26 -3.61 1.98 -18.96
N ALA A 27 -2.33 2.31 -18.74
CA ALA A 27 -1.64 1.94 -17.51
C ALA A 27 -2.16 2.79 -16.32
N PRO A 28 -2.29 2.20 -15.11
CA PRO A 28 -2.66 2.97 -13.93
C PRO A 28 -1.55 3.95 -13.55
N HIS A 29 -1.95 5.08 -12.96
CA HIS A 29 -1.02 5.96 -12.26
C HIS A 29 -0.34 5.20 -11.10
N LYS A 30 0.94 5.47 -10.79
CA LYS A 30 1.66 4.74 -9.73
C LYS A 30 1.00 4.83 -8.35
N LEU A 31 0.31 5.92 -8.05
CA LEU A 31 -0.43 6.10 -6.79
C LEU A 31 -1.81 5.39 -6.77
N ALA A 32 -2.25 4.78 -7.88
CA ALA A 32 -3.55 4.12 -7.93
C ALA A 32 -3.66 2.94 -6.96
N THR A 33 -2.53 2.31 -6.62
CA THR A 33 -2.47 1.20 -5.66
C THR A 33 -2.83 1.64 -4.23
N ILE A 34 -2.56 2.88 -3.85
CA ILE A 34 -2.97 3.45 -2.56
C ILE A 34 -4.50 3.58 -2.51
N ALA A 35 -5.11 4.15 -3.55
CA ALA A 35 -6.57 4.29 -3.63
C ALA A 35 -7.28 2.93 -3.68
N TYR A 36 -6.70 1.98 -4.41
CA TYR A 36 -7.19 0.59 -4.48
C TYR A 36 -7.14 -0.09 -3.10
N THR A 37 -6.02 0.04 -2.40
CA THR A 37 -5.84 -0.47 -1.03
C THR A 37 -6.86 0.14 -0.05
N ALA A 38 -7.06 1.46 -0.10
CA ALA A 38 -8.04 2.14 0.74
C ALA A 38 -9.47 1.65 0.48
N THR A 39 -9.81 1.37 -0.79
CA THR A 39 -11.12 0.84 -1.18
C THR A 39 -11.34 -0.60 -0.70
N ILE A 40 -10.31 -1.46 -0.81
CA ILE A 40 -10.36 -2.82 -0.24
C ILE A 40 -10.57 -2.76 1.27
N LEU A 41 -9.83 -1.89 1.97
CA LEU A 41 -9.96 -1.74 3.41
C LEU A 41 -11.35 -1.26 3.81
N ALA A 42 -11.88 -0.26 3.12
CA ALA A 42 -13.23 0.24 3.36
C ALA A 42 -14.29 -0.87 3.18
N ASN A 43 -14.05 -1.80 2.26
CA ASN A 43 -14.94 -2.95 2.02
C ASN A 43 -14.61 -4.17 2.91
N ALA A 44 -13.61 -4.09 3.78
CA ALA A 44 -13.24 -5.23 4.64
C ALA A 44 -14.38 -5.56 5.59
N GLY A 45 -14.94 -6.77 5.49
CA GLY A 45 -16.12 -7.19 6.25
C GLY A 45 -15.94 -7.09 7.77
N SER A 46 -14.72 -7.31 8.27
CA SER A 46 -14.39 -7.15 9.69
C SER A 46 -14.63 -5.73 10.21
N LEU A 47 -14.45 -4.72 9.35
CA LEU A 47 -14.68 -3.30 9.67
C LEU A 47 -16.10 -2.87 9.29
N ALA A 48 -16.51 -3.15 8.04
CA ALA A 48 -17.77 -2.68 7.47
C ALA A 48 -19.02 -3.29 8.12
N ASN A 49 -18.90 -4.50 8.68
CA ASN A 49 -19.97 -5.19 9.40
C ASN A 49 -19.72 -5.24 10.92
N GLY A 50 -18.67 -4.57 11.41
CA GLY A 50 -18.39 -4.45 12.84
C GLY A 50 -19.47 -3.66 13.58
N THR A 51 -19.52 -3.81 14.91
CA THR A 51 -20.39 -3.00 15.80
C THR A 51 -19.55 -2.44 16.95
N PRO A 52 -19.24 -1.14 16.97
CA PRO A 52 -19.56 -0.15 15.93
C PRO A 52 -18.80 -0.43 14.63
N LYS A 53 -19.35 0.02 13.50
CA LYS A 53 -18.64 -0.06 12.21
C LYS A 53 -17.40 0.80 12.27
N TYR A 54 -16.30 0.30 11.71
CA TYR A 54 -15.01 1.01 11.71
C TYR A 54 -14.58 1.44 13.11
N ASP A 55 -14.74 0.53 14.08
CA ASP A 55 -14.30 0.76 15.45
C ASP A 55 -12.83 1.22 15.49
N ARG A 56 -12.54 2.24 16.30
CA ARG A 56 -11.21 2.86 16.33
C ARG A 56 -10.15 1.88 16.82
N ALA A 57 -10.47 1.02 17.79
CA ALA A 57 -9.51 0.04 18.30
C ALA A 57 -9.18 -1.03 17.23
N GLN A 58 -10.14 -1.39 16.39
CA GLN A 58 -9.90 -2.26 15.24
C GLN A 58 -9.06 -1.58 14.14
N LEU A 59 -9.32 -0.30 13.86
CA LEU A 59 -8.54 0.47 12.88
C LEU A 59 -7.07 0.64 13.29
N THR A 60 -6.79 0.74 14.58
CA THR A 60 -5.44 1.00 15.11
C THR A 60 -4.74 -0.24 15.66
N LEU A 61 -5.09 -1.43 15.17
CA LEU A 61 -4.41 -2.68 15.58
C LEU A 61 -2.92 -2.63 15.20
N PRO A 62 -2.00 -3.00 16.11
CA PRO A 62 -0.55 -2.94 15.84
C PRO A 62 -0.10 -3.77 14.64
N ALA A 63 -0.81 -4.86 14.35
CA ALA A 63 -0.57 -5.74 13.20
C ALA A 63 -0.93 -5.09 11.85
N GLY A 64 -1.79 -4.08 11.84
CA GLY A 64 -2.22 -3.39 10.64
C GLY A 64 -3.07 -4.24 9.69
N PHE A 65 -2.98 -3.89 8.41
CA PHE A 65 -3.75 -4.46 7.31
C PHE A 65 -2.82 -4.79 6.14
N ASN A 66 -3.15 -5.84 5.40
CA ASN A 66 -2.43 -6.21 4.19
C ASN A 66 -2.96 -5.36 3.01
N GLY A 67 -2.19 -4.35 2.63
CA GLY A 67 -2.43 -3.58 1.41
C GLY A 67 -1.79 -4.22 0.18
N ARG A 68 -2.08 -3.67 -1.00
CA ARG A 68 -1.52 -4.19 -2.26
C ARG A 68 -0.02 -3.92 -2.37
N ASP A 69 0.43 -2.82 -1.78
CA ASP A 69 1.83 -2.36 -1.77
C ASP A 69 2.63 -2.81 -0.54
N GLY A 70 2.04 -3.68 0.29
CA GLY A 70 2.60 -4.10 1.58
C GLY A 70 1.66 -3.82 2.75
N VAL A 71 2.12 -4.20 3.95
CA VAL A 71 1.36 -3.99 5.19
C VAL A 71 1.35 -2.50 5.54
N PHE A 72 0.24 -2.02 6.07
CA PHE A 72 0.15 -0.67 6.63
C PHE A 72 -0.68 -0.69 7.92
N ARG A 73 -0.49 0.29 8.79
CA ARG A 73 -1.32 0.44 10.00
C ARG A 73 -1.68 1.89 10.25
N PHE A 74 -2.85 2.11 10.84
CA PHE A 74 -3.20 3.40 11.42
C PHE A 74 -2.71 3.47 12.86
N LEU A 75 -2.25 4.65 13.25
CA LEU A 75 -1.81 4.94 14.60
C LEU A 75 -2.93 5.64 15.38
N ALA A 76 -2.87 5.53 16.71
CA ALA A 76 -3.86 6.16 17.59
C ALA A 76 -3.90 7.69 17.44
N ASP A 77 -2.81 8.31 17.01
CA ASP A 77 -2.66 9.74 16.74
C ASP A 77 -3.22 10.18 15.37
N GLY A 78 -3.75 9.26 14.58
CA GLY A 78 -4.33 9.54 13.26
C GLY A 78 -3.34 9.51 12.10
N ARG A 79 -2.06 9.24 12.36
CA ARG A 79 -1.07 8.97 11.30
C ARG A 79 -1.20 7.54 10.77
N SER A 80 -0.48 7.26 9.68
CA SER A 80 -0.36 5.93 9.12
C SER A 80 1.11 5.57 8.94
N GLU A 81 1.43 4.30 9.12
CA GLU A 81 2.71 3.72 8.76
C GLU A 81 2.51 2.70 7.65
N TYR A 82 3.40 2.73 6.66
CA TYR A 82 3.39 1.81 5.54
C TYR A 82 4.71 1.05 5.53
N ALA A 83 4.64 -0.25 5.28
CA ALA A 83 5.82 -1.05 4.97
C ALA A 83 6.36 -0.58 3.62
N LEU A 84 7.41 0.23 3.63
CA LEU A 84 8.04 0.74 2.41
C LEU A 84 9.30 -0.06 2.12
N VAL A 85 9.56 -0.28 0.83
CA VAL A 85 10.86 -0.77 0.37
C VAL A 85 11.86 0.38 0.30
N ILE A 86 13.15 0.07 0.40
CA ILE A 86 14.20 1.02 0.05
C ILE A 86 14.66 0.74 -1.37
N LYS A 87 14.63 1.77 -2.22
CA LYS A 87 15.14 1.71 -3.59
C LYS A 87 16.43 2.48 -3.71
N GLN A 88 17.33 2.00 -4.56
CA GLN A 88 18.55 2.70 -4.96
C GLN A 88 18.38 3.29 -6.36
N VAL A 89 18.74 4.56 -6.51
CA VAL A 89 18.75 5.25 -7.81
C VAL A 89 19.85 4.68 -8.70
N ALA A 90 19.50 4.41 -9.95
CA ALA A 90 20.40 4.06 -11.04
C ALA A 90 20.13 4.98 -12.25
N ILE A 91 21.02 4.97 -13.24
CA ILE A 91 20.83 5.78 -14.45
C ILE A 91 19.56 5.33 -15.17
N GLY A 92 18.55 6.19 -15.19
CA GLY A 92 17.26 5.94 -15.83
C GLY A 92 16.31 4.99 -15.10
N SER A 93 16.65 4.54 -13.88
CA SER A 93 15.84 3.56 -13.15
C SER A 93 16.06 3.61 -11.63
N ALA A 94 15.37 2.74 -10.91
CA ALA A 94 15.65 2.44 -9.52
C ALA A 94 15.44 0.94 -9.27
N SER A 95 16.28 0.35 -8.44
CA SER A 95 16.21 -1.07 -8.08
C SER A 95 15.95 -1.26 -6.60
N LEU A 96 15.36 -2.38 -6.22
CA LEU A 96 15.17 -2.77 -4.83
C LEU A 96 16.54 -2.90 -4.15
N ALA A 97 16.73 -2.19 -3.04
CA ALA A 97 17.90 -2.28 -2.18
C ALA A 97 17.57 -3.03 -0.88
N GLU A 98 16.42 -2.75 -0.28
CA GLU A 98 15.95 -3.43 0.93
C GLU A 98 14.45 -3.73 0.85
N ALA A 99 14.06 -4.89 1.37
CA ALA A 99 12.67 -5.34 1.42
C ALA A 99 11.82 -4.49 2.38
N ALA A 100 10.50 -4.56 2.21
CA ALA A 100 9.57 -3.76 2.99
C ALA A 100 9.62 -4.09 4.49
N LYS A 101 9.57 -3.07 5.35
CA LYS A 101 9.56 -3.21 6.80
C LYS A 101 8.64 -2.17 7.47
N LEU A 102 7.89 -2.60 8.48
CA LEU A 102 7.10 -1.77 9.40
C LEU A 102 7.86 -1.44 10.68
#